data_AF-A0A2N8KSE8-F1
#
_entry.id   AF-A0A2N8KSE8-F1
#
_cell.length_a   1.000
_cell.length_b   1.000
_cell.length_c   1.000
_cell.angle_alpha   90.00
_cell.angle_beta   90.00
_cell.angle_gamma   90.00
#
_symmetry.space_group_name_H-M   'P 1'
#
loop_
_entity.id
_entity.type
_entity.pdbx_description
1 polymer ?
#
loop_
_entity_poly.entity_id
_entity_poly.type
_entity_poly.pdbx_seq_one_letter_code
_entity_poly.pdbx_strand_id
1 'polypeptide(L)'
;MVFGHGRNFEPTQAAQNEHWDQLNLSFNREVVDALNQARHTAHALVLKVSALDLARNARLLLDEAQRLGCGQVLETTVFADVESSSFKARLRLYPLQGMKGPRTSGEGLSIGAPLYTNERGFELNQRNLERLRPELLARTMSDEFLQSFVPASRTGAGASSAAAPAAVSAPGP
;
A
#
# COMPACT_ATOMS: atom_id res chain seq x y z
N MET A 1 2.96 4.10 3.18
CA MET A 1 1.87 4.93 2.62
C MET A 1 0.72 4.03 2.24
N VAL A 2 -0.51 4.39 2.58
CA VAL A 2 -1.73 3.68 2.14
C VAL A 2 -2.47 4.59 1.16
N PHE A 3 -2.44 4.21 -0.11
CA PHE A 3 -2.90 5.04 -1.22
C PHE A 3 -4.26 4.57 -1.75
N GLY A 4 -5.27 5.42 -1.60
CA GLY A 4 -6.59 5.23 -2.18
C GLY A 4 -6.73 5.98 -3.50
N HIS A 5 -7.32 5.35 -4.51
CA HIS A 5 -7.78 6.06 -5.70
C HIS A 5 -9.14 5.52 -6.15
N GLY A 6 -10.04 6.46 -6.43
CA GLY A 6 -11.33 6.14 -7.01
C GLY A 6 -11.21 5.72 -8.48
N ARG A 7 -12.10 4.83 -8.92
CA ARG A 7 -12.37 4.52 -10.33
C ARG A 7 -13.84 4.85 -10.64
N ASN A 8 -14.30 4.61 -11.86
CA ASN A 8 -15.69 4.80 -12.28
C ASN A 8 -16.15 6.28 -12.25
N PHE A 9 -15.29 7.21 -12.66
CA PHE A 9 -15.67 8.61 -12.80
C PHE A 9 -16.66 8.81 -13.94
N GLU A 10 -17.81 9.38 -13.62
CA GLU A 10 -18.85 9.75 -14.59
C GLU A 10 -19.09 11.26 -14.54
N PRO A 11 -18.69 12.04 -15.56
CA PRO A 11 -18.72 13.51 -15.52
C PRO A 11 -20.10 14.11 -15.22
N THR A 12 -21.17 13.41 -15.61
CA THR A 12 -22.55 13.85 -15.46
C THR A 12 -23.22 13.33 -14.18
N GLN A 13 -22.57 12.44 -13.41
CA GLN A 13 -23.16 11.78 -12.24
C GLN A 13 -22.40 12.14 -10.95
N ALA A 14 -22.54 13.40 -10.53
CA ALA A 14 -21.86 13.90 -9.33
C ALA A 14 -22.14 13.07 -8.06
N ALA A 15 -23.40 12.67 -7.84
CA ALA A 15 -23.78 11.86 -6.67
C ALA A 15 -23.13 10.46 -6.70
N GLN A 16 -23.00 9.86 -7.88
CA GLN A 16 -22.33 8.56 -8.02
C GLN A 16 -20.83 8.67 -7.75
N ASN A 17 -20.20 9.74 -8.26
CA ASN A 17 -18.79 10.01 -8.00
C ASN A 17 -18.51 10.22 -6.51
N GLU A 18 -19.36 11.01 -5.84
CA GLU A 18 -19.24 11.23 -4.39
C GLU A 18 -19.42 9.93 -3.60
N HIS A 19 -20.35 9.07 -4.03
CA HIS A 19 -20.52 7.75 -3.41
C HIS A 19 -19.25 6.89 -3.52
N TRP A 20 -18.61 6.84 -4.69
CA TRP A 20 -17.34 6.12 -4.86
C TRP A 20 -16.20 6.73 -4.06
N ASP A 21 -16.13 8.06 -3.96
CA ASP A 21 -15.16 8.75 -3.11
C ASP A 21 -15.33 8.37 -1.63
N GLN A 22 -16.57 8.33 -1.14
CA GLN A 22 -16.89 7.93 0.23
C GLN A 22 -16.51 6.47 0.50
N LEU A 23 -16.87 5.55 -0.40
CA LEU A 23 -16.52 4.13 -0.26
C LEU A 23 -14.99 3.92 -0.19
N ASN A 24 -14.24 4.55 -1.09
CA ASN A 24 -12.78 4.44 -1.11
C ASN A 24 -12.14 5.10 0.13
N LEU A 25 -12.68 6.22 0.59
CA LEU A 25 -12.22 6.91 1.79
C LEU A 25 -12.43 6.06 3.05
N SER A 26 -13.63 5.51 3.24
CA SER A 26 -13.94 4.63 4.39
C SER A 26 -13.07 3.38 4.37
N PHE A 27 -12.96 2.72 3.22
CA PHE A 27 -12.12 1.53 3.09
C PHE A 27 -10.64 1.83 3.39
N ASN A 28 -10.08 2.91 2.83
CA ASN A 28 -8.69 3.31 3.08
C ASN A 28 -8.42 3.64 4.56
N ARG A 29 -9.33 4.39 5.21
CA ARG A 29 -9.21 4.73 6.64
C ARG A 29 -9.14 3.50 7.52
N GLU A 30 -10.03 2.54 7.29
CA GLU A 30 -10.06 1.30 8.08
C GLU A 30 -8.81 0.45 7.88
N VAL A 31 -8.24 0.41 6.66
CA VAL A 31 -6.94 -0.24 6.41
C VAL A 31 -5.82 0.49 7.17
N VAL A 32 -5.78 1.82 7.14
CA VAL A 32 -4.78 2.62 7.87
C VAL A 32 -4.87 2.38 9.37
N ASP A 33 -6.09 2.37 9.91
CA ASP A 33 -6.33 2.13 11.33
C ASP A 33 -5.90 0.73 11.74
N ALA A 34 -6.22 -0.30 10.95
CA ALA A 34 -5.78 -1.67 11.20
C ALA A 34 -4.25 -1.80 11.23
N LEU A 35 -3.55 -1.19 10.27
CA LEU A 35 -2.09 -1.19 10.23
C LEU A 35 -1.47 -0.47 11.44
N ASN A 36 -2.00 0.71 11.79
CA ASN A 36 -1.52 1.47 12.94
C ASN A 36 -1.75 0.72 14.26
N GLN A 37 -2.90 0.06 14.42
CA GLN A 37 -3.20 -0.81 15.57
C GLN A 37 -2.22 -2.00 15.66
N ALA A 38 -1.83 -2.56 14.51
CA ALA A 38 -0.79 -3.57 14.41
C ALA A 38 0.65 -3.01 14.53
N ARG A 39 0.81 -1.74 14.92
CA ARG A 39 2.10 -1.03 15.09
C ARG A 39 2.91 -0.87 13.80
N HIS A 40 2.26 -0.93 12.64
CA HIS A 40 2.84 -0.51 11.37
C HIS A 40 2.45 0.94 11.09
N THR A 41 3.42 1.85 11.03
CA THR A 41 3.15 3.26 10.74
C THR A 41 2.54 3.42 9.35
N ALA A 42 1.27 3.80 9.30
CA ALA A 42 0.50 3.98 8.09
C ALA A 42 -0.02 5.42 7.98
N HIS A 43 0.19 6.00 6.80
CA HIS A 43 -0.29 7.33 6.44
C HIS A 43 -1.28 7.21 5.28
N ALA A 44 -2.42 7.88 5.37
CA ALA A 44 -3.46 7.87 4.35
C ALA A 44 -3.18 8.91 3.27
N LEU A 45 -3.40 8.54 2.01
CA LEU A 45 -3.54 9.47 0.89
C LEU A 45 -4.64 8.94 -0.03
N VAL A 46 -5.77 9.65 -0.15
CA VAL A 46 -6.90 9.23 -0.99
C VAL A 46 -7.18 10.28 -2.06
N LEU A 47 -7.17 9.86 -3.32
CA LEU A 47 -7.55 10.68 -4.46
C LEU A 47 -9.00 10.43 -4.84
N LYS A 48 -9.70 11.52 -5.19
CA LYS A 48 -11.06 11.47 -5.71
C LYS A 48 -11.12 10.77 -7.06
N VAL A 49 -12.27 10.19 -7.41
CA VAL A 49 -12.54 9.61 -8.74
C VAL A 49 -12.29 10.60 -9.87
N SER A 50 -12.50 11.90 -9.62
CA SER A 50 -12.27 12.98 -10.59
C SER A 50 -10.80 13.34 -10.80
N ALA A 51 -9.87 12.75 -10.04
CA ALA A 51 -8.44 12.95 -10.22
C ALA A 51 -7.93 12.13 -11.41
N LEU A 52 -8.16 12.59 -12.64
CA LEU A 52 -7.85 11.84 -13.87
C LEU A 52 -6.40 12.00 -14.36
N ASP A 53 -5.66 13.03 -13.90
CA ASP A 53 -4.27 13.26 -14.30
C ASP A 53 -3.32 12.29 -13.58
N LEU A 54 -3.11 11.12 -14.19
CA LEU A 54 -2.28 10.05 -13.64
C LEU A 54 -0.85 10.49 -13.36
N ALA A 55 -0.24 11.28 -14.24
CA ALA A 55 1.14 11.73 -14.08
C ALA A 55 1.29 12.67 -12.88
N ARG A 56 0.36 13.61 -12.72
CA ARG A 56 0.32 14.48 -11.55
C ARG A 56 0.05 13.71 -10.26
N ASN A 57 -0.91 12.78 -10.29
CA ASN A 57 -1.29 11.97 -9.13
C ASN A 57 -0.14 11.07 -8.66
N ALA A 58 0.58 10.44 -9.60
CA ALA A 58 1.75 9.63 -9.28
C ALA A 58 2.85 10.47 -8.64
N ARG A 59 3.15 11.68 -9.16
CA ARG A 59 4.10 12.60 -8.54
C ARG A 59 3.69 12.98 -7.12
N LEU A 60 2.42 13.34 -6.91
CA LEU A 60 1.90 13.69 -5.59
C LEU A 60 2.07 12.54 -4.58
N LEU A 61 1.75 11.31 -4.99
CA LEU A 61 1.96 10.12 -4.18
C LEU A 61 3.44 9.94 -3.80
N LEU A 62 4.34 10.07 -4.77
CA LEU A 62 5.77 9.86 -4.55
C LEU A 62 6.38 10.96 -3.67
N ASP A 63 6.05 12.22 -3.93
CA ASP A 63 6.52 13.36 -3.12
C ASP A 63 6.07 13.22 -1.66
N GLU A 64 4.81 12.83 -1.45
CA GLU A 64 4.26 12.66 -0.11
C GLU A 64 4.86 11.43 0.60
N ALA A 65 5.05 10.33 -0.12
CA ALA A 65 5.73 9.15 0.40
C ALA A 65 7.18 9.45 0.81
N GLN A 66 7.89 10.25 0.01
CA GLN A 66 9.25 10.70 0.32
C GLN A 66 9.26 11.60 1.56
N ARG A 67 8.36 12.59 1.61
CA ARG A 67 8.23 13.54 2.74
C ARG A 67 7.98 12.81 4.07
N LEU A 68 7.22 11.73 4.04
CA LEU A 68 6.87 10.92 5.21
C LEU A 68 7.81 9.72 5.43
N GLY A 69 8.86 9.55 4.62
CA GLY A 69 9.81 8.45 4.77
C GLY A 69 9.21 7.06 4.53
N CYS A 70 8.14 6.96 3.74
CA CYS A 70 7.48 5.69 3.44
C CYS A 70 8.35 4.83 2.50
N GLY A 71 8.67 3.60 2.90
CA GLY A 71 9.38 2.63 2.04
C GLY A 71 8.46 1.79 1.14
N GLN A 72 7.15 1.86 1.34
CA GLN A 72 6.16 1.04 0.63
C GLN A 72 4.86 1.83 0.40
N VAL A 73 4.15 1.46 -0.67
CA VAL A 73 2.79 1.92 -0.97
C VAL A 73 1.85 0.72 -0.94
N LEU A 74 0.87 0.76 -0.05
CA LEU A 74 -0.27 -0.15 -0.05
C LEU A 74 -1.42 0.55 -0.78
N GLU A 75 -1.68 0.14 -2.02
CA GLU A 75 -2.84 0.57 -2.79
C GLU A 75 -4.11 -0.05 -2.20
N THR A 76 -5.13 0.78 -1.98
CA THR A 76 -6.48 0.40 -1.60
C THR A 76 -7.44 0.89 -2.67
N THR A 77 -8.27 0.03 -3.26
CA THR A 77 -9.29 0.50 -4.19
C THR A 77 -10.56 -0.33 -4.10
N VAL A 78 -11.68 0.36 -4.26
CA VAL A 78 -13.03 -0.18 -4.28
C VAL A 78 -13.72 0.36 -5.53
N PHE A 79 -14.13 -0.53 -6.44
CA PHE A 79 -14.65 -0.13 -7.75
C PHE A 79 -15.66 -1.13 -8.33
N ALA A 80 -16.50 -0.64 -9.23
CA ALA A 80 -17.33 -1.49 -10.08
C ALA A 80 -16.56 -1.88 -11.35
N ASP A 81 -16.47 -3.17 -11.61
CA ASP A 81 -16.00 -3.73 -12.86
C ASP A 81 -17.20 -4.06 -13.74
N VAL A 82 -17.45 -3.17 -14.71
CA VAL A 82 -18.62 -3.26 -15.59
C VAL A 82 -18.48 -4.44 -16.55
N GLU A 83 -17.26 -4.75 -16.99
CA GLU A 83 -17.01 -5.85 -17.93
C GLU A 83 -17.37 -7.21 -17.33
N SER A 84 -16.99 -7.43 -16.07
CA SER A 84 -17.32 -8.67 -15.35
C SER A 84 -18.59 -8.56 -14.50
N SER A 85 -19.34 -7.46 -14.60
CA SER A 85 -20.54 -7.20 -13.79
C SER A 85 -20.32 -7.49 -12.30
N SER A 86 -19.18 -7.04 -11.78
CA SER A 86 -18.75 -7.34 -10.40
C SER A 86 -18.25 -6.10 -9.67
N PHE A 87 -18.51 -6.03 -8.38
CA PHE A 87 -17.85 -5.11 -7.47
C PHE A 87 -16.53 -5.73 -6.97
N LYS A 88 -15.46 -4.94 -6.94
CA LYS A 88 -14.13 -5.38 -6.51
C LYS A 88 -13.59 -4.50 -5.40
N ALA A 89 -13.07 -5.13 -4.34
CA ALA A 89 -12.22 -4.50 -3.35
C ALA A 89 -10.82 -5.11 -3.43
N ARG A 90 -9.80 -4.26 -3.36
CA ARG A 90 -8.43 -4.67 -3.63
C ARG A 90 -7.42 -3.99 -2.73
N LEU A 91 -6.46 -4.79 -2.27
CA LEU A 91 -5.22 -4.37 -1.63
C LEU A 91 -4.03 -4.81 -2.48
N ARG A 92 -3.09 -3.90 -2.77
CA ARG A 92 -1.82 -4.25 -3.43
C ARG A 92 -0.65 -3.54 -2.78
N LEU A 93 0.36 -4.30 -2.38
CA LEU A 93 1.58 -3.72 -1.79
C LEU A 93 2.66 -3.58 -2.84
N TYR A 94 3.23 -2.40 -2.96
CA TYR A 94 4.36 -2.09 -3.84
C TYR A 94 5.54 -1.58 -3.01
N PRO A 95 6.78 -1.99 -3.32
CA PRO A 95 7.97 -1.41 -2.74
C PRO A 95 8.27 -0.07 -3.42
N LEU A 96 8.72 0.91 -2.65
CA LEU A 96 9.29 2.14 -3.21
C LEU A 96 10.80 1.98 -3.40
N GLN A 97 11.26 2.25 -4.60
CA GLN A 97 12.67 2.15 -5.01
C GLN A 97 13.29 3.54 -5.11
N GLY A 98 14.59 3.65 -4.85
CA GLY A 98 15.27 4.95 -4.87
C GLY A 98 15.12 5.76 -3.57
N MET A 99 14.52 5.18 -2.52
CA MET A 99 14.58 5.69 -1.14
C MET A 99 16.01 5.58 -0.61
N LYS A 100 16.93 6.41 -1.11
CA LYS A 100 18.25 6.61 -0.50
C LYS A 100 18.20 7.90 0.30
N GLY A 101 18.90 7.91 1.44
CA GLY A 101 18.98 9.05 2.35
C GLY A 101 19.41 10.35 1.66
N PRO A 102 19.45 11.48 2.38
CA PRO A 102 19.31 12.85 1.85
C PRO A 102 20.30 13.35 0.76
N ARG A 103 21.15 12.51 0.15
CA ARG A 103 22.26 12.92 -0.73
C ARG A 103 22.54 12.06 -1.98
N THR A 104 21.66 11.19 -2.46
CA THR A 104 21.88 10.59 -3.79
C THR A 104 20.96 11.21 -4.84
N SER A 105 21.51 12.19 -5.55
CA SER A 105 20.94 12.74 -6.77
C SER A 105 21.11 11.76 -7.93
N GLY A 106 20.01 11.27 -8.50
CA GLY A 106 20.07 10.70 -9.85
C GLY A 106 18.89 9.82 -10.24
N GLU A 107 18.48 8.90 -9.36
CA GLU A 107 17.33 8.04 -9.62
C GLU A 107 16.14 8.53 -8.79
N GLY A 108 15.12 9.05 -9.47
CA GLY A 108 13.88 9.48 -8.82
C GLY A 108 13.19 8.32 -8.11
N LEU A 109 12.46 8.64 -7.04
CA LEU A 109 11.60 7.68 -6.34
C LEU A 109 10.64 7.02 -7.35
N SER A 110 10.54 5.69 -7.32
CA SER A 110 9.68 4.95 -8.22
C SER A 110 8.95 3.79 -7.52
N ILE A 111 7.85 3.34 -8.12
CA ILE A 111 7.03 2.24 -7.61
C ILE A 111 7.48 0.95 -8.30
N GLY A 112 7.93 -0.04 -7.53
CA GLY A 112 8.33 -1.35 -8.05
C GLY A 112 7.16 -2.28 -8.36
N ALA A 113 7.46 -3.54 -8.69
CA ALA A 113 6.45 -4.57 -8.92
C ALA A 113 5.68 -4.93 -7.62
N PRO A 114 4.41 -5.36 -7.71
CA PRO A 114 3.63 -5.71 -6.52
C PRO A 114 4.23 -6.91 -5.78
N LEU A 115 4.39 -6.77 -4.47
CA LEU A 115 4.82 -7.83 -3.55
C LEU A 115 3.65 -8.65 -3.01
N TYR A 116 2.47 -8.05 -2.99
CA TYR A 116 1.25 -8.65 -2.46
C TYR A 116 0.04 -8.16 -3.25
N THR A 117 -0.92 -9.04 -3.48
CA THR A 117 -2.23 -8.70 -4.03
C THR A 117 -3.29 -9.51 -3.31
N ASN A 118 -4.30 -8.83 -2.80
CA ASN A 118 -5.53 -9.42 -2.28
C ASN A 118 -6.71 -8.73 -2.95
N GLU A 119 -7.50 -9.49 -3.69
CA GLU A 119 -8.67 -9.00 -4.41
C GLU A 119 -9.89 -9.83 -4.01
N ARG A 120 -11.02 -9.16 -3.82
CA ARG A 120 -12.31 -9.76 -3.54
C ARG A 120 -13.32 -9.24 -4.55
N GLY A 121 -13.97 -10.16 -5.26
CA GLY A 121 -15.01 -9.87 -6.22
C GLY A 121 -16.37 -10.32 -5.70
N PHE A 122 -17.39 -9.50 -5.93
CA PHE A 122 -18.78 -9.75 -5.59
C PHE A 122 -19.64 -9.42 -6.80
N GLU A 123 -20.78 -10.09 -6.99
CA GLU A 123 -21.69 -9.73 -8.07
C GLU A 123 -22.19 -8.29 -7.91
N LEU A 124 -22.22 -7.53 -9.01
CA LEU A 124 -22.71 -6.16 -9.03
C LEU A 124 -24.24 -6.17 -9.15
N ASN A 125 -24.92 -6.38 -8.03
CA ASN A 125 -26.37 -6.25 -7.94
C ASN A 125 -26.74 -5.28 -6.80
N GLN A 126 -27.94 -4.70 -6.88
CA GLN A 126 -28.41 -3.68 -5.94
C GLN A 126 -28.36 -4.17 -4.48
N ARG A 127 -28.74 -5.43 -4.25
CA ARG A 127 -28.69 -6.06 -2.91
C ARG A 127 -27.27 -6.09 -2.33
N ASN A 128 -26.27 -6.41 -3.14
CA ASN A 128 -24.87 -6.45 -2.71
C ASN A 128 -24.32 -5.06 -2.43
N LEU A 129 -24.72 -4.05 -3.22
CA LEU A 129 -24.35 -2.66 -2.98
C LEU A 129 -24.94 -2.12 -1.67
N GLU A 130 -26.23 -2.39 -1.39
CA GLU A 130 -26.89 -1.98 -0.14
C GLU A 130 -26.31 -2.67 1.11
N ARG A 131 -25.82 -3.90 0.94
CA ARG A 131 -25.21 -4.70 2.02
C ARG A 131 -23.71 -4.53 2.11
N LEU A 132 -23.09 -3.78 1.21
CA LEU A 132 -21.67 -3.51 1.25
C LEU A 132 -21.35 -2.80 2.57
N ARG A 133 -20.36 -3.34 3.28
CA ARG A 133 -19.80 -2.76 4.50
C ARG A 133 -18.30 -2.60 4.25
N PRO A 134 -17.87 -1.49 3.63
CA PRO A 134 -16.47 -1.27 3.27
C PRO A 134 -15.54 -1.44 4.46
N GLU A 135 -16.00 -1.08 5.66
CA GLU A 135 -15.23 -1.16 6.89
C GLU A 135 -14.96 -2.60 7.31
N LEU A 136 -15.99 -3.47 7.26
CA LEU A 136 -15.81 -4.90 7.56
C LEU A 136 -14.90 -5.56 6.53
N LEU A 137 -15.08 -5.24 5.26
CA LEU A 137 -14.24 -5.77 4.19
C LEU A 137 -12.78 -5.32 4.32
N ALA A 138 -12.57 -4.04 4.64
CA ALA A 138 -11.24 -3.48 4.92
C ALA A 138 -10.56 -4.19 6.08
N ARG A 139 -11.28 -4.42 7.20
CA ARG A 139 -10.75 -5.14 8.36
C ARG A 139 -10.33 -6.56 8.00
N THR A 140 -11.23 -7.35 7.40
CA THR A 140 -10.93 -8.73 6.99
C THR A 140 -9.71 -8.78 6.06
N MET A 141 -9.67 -7.92 5.03
CA MET A 141 -8.54 -7.92 4.09
C MET A 141 -7.24 -7.43 4.73
N SER A 142 -7.30 -6.53 5.73
CA SER A 142 -6.14 -6.05 6.47
C SER A 142 -5.60 -7.11 7.43
N ASP A 143 -6.47 -7.87 8.09
CA ASP A 143 -6.07 -8.99 8.95
C ASP A 143 -5.35 -10.07 8.14
N GLU A 144 -5.91 -10.44 6.98
CA GLU A 144 -5.27 -11.38 6.05
C GLU A 144 -3.93 -10.84 5.53
N PHE A 145 -3.87 -9.55 5.20
CA PHE A 145 -2.63 -8.89 4.80
C PHE A 145 -1.57 -9.01 5.91
N LEU A 146 -1.91 -8.63 7.15
CA LEU A 146 -1.00 -8.67 8.30
C LEU A 146 -0.52 -10.09 8.63
N GLN A 147 -1.37 -11.11 8.45
CA GLN A 147 -0.98 -12.52 8.63
C GLN A 147 0.00 -13.00 7.55
N SER A 148 -0.17 -12.54 6.32
CA SER A 148 0.72 -12.87 5.20
C SER A 148 2.01 -12.04 5.19
N PHE A 149 1.98 -10.86 5.81
CA PHE A 149 3.07 -9.92 5.84
C PHE A 149 4.08 -10.32 6.93
N VAL A 150 5.06 -11.13 6.55
CA VAL A 150 6.27 -11.30 7.36
C VAL A 150 7.12 -10.03 7.18
N PRO A 151 7.36 -9.22 8.23
CA PRO A 151 8.23 -8.07 8.09
C PRO A 151 9.62 -8.53 7.65
N ALA A 152 10.22 -7.86 6.67
CA ALA A 152 11.61 -8.06 6.25
C ALA A 152 12.65 -7.70 7.35
N SER A 153 12.23 -7.61 8.60
CA SER A 153 13.04 -7.22 9.76
C SER A 153 13.70 -8.40 10.49
N ARG A 154 13.63 -9.64 9.97
CA ARG A 154 14.32 -10.82 10.55
C ARG A 154 15.45 -11.41 9.70
N THR A 155 15.97 -10.68 8.72
CA THR A 155 17.16 -11.11 7.95
C THR A 155 18.42 -10.29 8.27
N GLY A 156 18.39 -9.46 9.31
CA GLY A 156 19.51 -8.62 9.74
C GLY A 156 20.02 -8.88 11.16
N ALA A 157 20.00 -10.12 11.65
CA ALA A 157 20.65 -10.48 12.91
C ALA A 157 21.18 -11.92 12.88
N GLY A 158 22.51 -12.07 12.80
CA GLY A 158 23.20 -13.28 13.25
C GLY A 158 23.79 -14.20 12.18
N ALA A 159 24.85 -13.76 11.50
CA ALA A 159 25.94 -14.62 11.03
C ALA A 159 27.18 -13.73 10.84
N SER A 160 28.34 -13.93 11.45
CA SER A 160 28.79 -14.92 12.41
C SER A 160 29.97 -14.30 13.16
N SER A 161 29.98 -14.43 14.47
CA SER A 161 31.19 -14.29 15.28
C SER A 161 32.11 -15.47 14.98
N ALA A 162 33.30 -15.20 14.45
CA ALA A 162 34.47 -16.04 14.64
C ALA A 162 35.71 -15.14 14.65
N ALA A 163 35.96 -14.55 15.82
CA ALA A 163 37.28 -14.03 16.16
C ALA A 163 38.26 -15.21 16.24
N ALA A 164 39.24 -15.26 15.34
CA ALA A 164 40.39 -16.14 15.45
C ALA A 164 41.48 -15.43 16.29
N PRO A 165 42.04 -16.06 17.32
CA PRO A 165 43.11 -15.46 18.13
C PRO A 165 44.45 -15.47 17.40
N ALA A 166 45.24 -14.43 17.68
CA ALA A 166 46.56 -14.15 17.14
C ALA A 166 47.57 -15.27 17.39
N ALA A 167 48.29 -15.68 16.33
CA ALA A 167 49.53 -16.43 16.45
C ALA A 167 50.70 -15.44 16.40
N VAL A 168 51.34 -15.23 17.57
CA VAL A 168 52.64 -14.58 17.71
C VAL A 168 53.70 -15.60 17.32
N SER A 169 54.42 -15.35 16.22
CA SER A 169 55.67 -16.03 15.91
C SER A 169 56.84 -15.25 16.49
N ALA A 170 57.55 -15.86 17.44
CA ALA A 170 58.87 -15.43 17.90
C ALA A 170 59.96 -15.97 16.94
N PRO A 171 61.11 -15.30 16.79
CA PRO A 171 62.21 -15.76 15.95
C PRO A 171 63.10 -16.81 16.65
N GLY A 172 63.61 -17.75 15.86
CA GLY A 172 64.52 -18.82 16.29
C GLY A 172 66.00 -18.39 16.43
N PRO A 173 66.86 -19.35 16.82
CA PRO A 173 68.01 -19.20 17.72
C PRO A 173 69.23 -18.44 17.20
#